data_AF-A0A6P3XJD3-F1
#
_entry.id   AF-A0A6P3XJD3-F1
#
_cell.length_a   1.000
_cell.length_b   1.000
_cell.length_c   1.000
_cell.angle_alpha   90.00
_cell.angle_beta   90.00
_cell.angle_gamma   90.00
#
_symmetry.space_group_name_H-M   'P 1'
#
loop_
_entity.id
_entity.type
_entity.pdbx_description
1 polymer ?
#
loop_
_entity_poly.entity_id
_entity_poly.type
_entity_poly.pdbx_seq_one_letter_code
_entity_poly.pdbx_strand_id
1 'polypeptide(L)'
;MATEWREAAVNEVHIMTDKASQSRRFSNLITGIHASGAISYGMNILMQICQNNVDEDGTPIREFTLKLHLPFEYIRSPRFELVQGLGWMHQLSTSAVNGVLNSLVITFVFYMGGQIEILCEALKDLSPGKYSHRLASSVLGELVVRHQKIITFSDKIEKIFCYIALMQFMSGTLVICCLGYMMMSSISSTEG
;
A
#
# COMPACT_ATOMS: atom_id res chain seq x y z
N MET A 1 10.50 -10.06 41.75
CA MET A 1 11.51 -9.53 40.81
C MET A 1 11.68 -10.40 39.57
N ALA A 2 12.44 -11.52 39.57
CA ALA A 2 12.71 -12.26 38.31
C ALA A 2 11.44 -12.83 37.61
N THR A 3 10.42 -13.20 38.36
CA THR A 3 9.13 -13.69 37.84
C THR A 3 8.29 -12.58 37.21
N GLU A 4 8.22 -11.41 37.83
CA GLU A 4 7.49 -10.22 37.34
C GLU A 4 8.11 -9.68 36.04
N TRP A 5 9.45 -9.62 35.97
CA TRP A 5 10.14 -9.22 34.73
C TRP A 5 9.90 -10.20 33.58
N ARG A 6 9.78 -11.50 33.89
CA ARG A 6 9.47 -12.53 32.90
C ARG A 6 8.03 -12.41 32.40
N GLU A 7 7.08 -12.16 33.30
CA GLU A 7 5.67 -11.96 32.93
C GLU A 7 5.47 -10.70 32.07
N ALA A 8 6.11 -9.59 32.43
CA ALA A 8 6.10 -8.37 31.61
C ALA A 8 6.68 -8.62 30.21
N ALA A 9 7.81 -9.32 30.11
CA ALA A 9 8.41 -9.65 28.81
C ALA A 9 7.52 -10.58 27.96
N VAL A 10 6.84 -11.55 28.57
CA VAL A 10 5.89 -12.43 27.87
C VAL A 10 4.71 -11.63 27.35
N ASN A 11 4.20 -10.69 28.14
CA ASN A 11 3.08 -9.85 27.77
C ASN A 11 3.43 -8.86 26.63
N GLU A 12 4.61 -8.22 26.68
CA GLU A 12 5.11 -7.39 25.58
C GLU A 12 5.20 -8.17 24.25
N VAL A 13 5.73 -9.40 24.31
CA VAL A 13 5.82 -10.28 23.14
C VAL A 13 4.43 -10.66 22.63
N HIS A 14 3.48 -10.92 23.52
CA HIS A 14 2.09 -11.24 23.15
C HIS A 14 1.44 -10.08 22.40
N ILE A 15 1.52 -8.86 22.93
CA ILE A 15 0.97 -7.64 22.30
C ILE A 15 1.59 -7.43 20.92
N MET A 16 2.91 -7.49 20.80
CA MET A 16 3.58 -7.28 19.52
C MET A 16 3.24 -8.38 18.51
N THR A 17 3.07 -9.62 18.95
CA THR A 17 2.68 -10.75 18.09
C THR A 17 1.26 -10.58 17.58
N ASP A 18 0.34 -10.14 18.44
CA ASP A 18 -1.05 -9.87 18.05
C ASP A 18 -1.12 -8.74 17.02
N LYS A 19 -0.47 -7.59 17.28
CA LYS A 19 -0.39 -6.47 16.32
C LYS A 19 0.26 -6.87 15.00
N ALA A 20 1.30 -7.70 15.04
CA ALA A 20 1.94 -8.22 13.84
C ALA A 20 1.00 -9.13 13.03
N SER A 21 0.20 -9.96 13.71
CA SER A 21 -0.79 -10.81 13.05
C SER A 21 -1.89 -9.99 12.37
N GLN A 22 -2.38 -8.94 13.05
CA GLN A 22 -3.36 -8.00 12.49
C GLN A 22 -2.77 -7.24 11.30
N SER A 23 -1.55 -6.71 11.45
CA SER A 23 -0.83 -6.03 10.37
C SER A 23 -0.68 -6.90 9.13
N ARG A 24 -0.32 -8.18 9.29
CA ARG A 24 -0.22 -9.14 8.18
C ARG A 24 -1.56 -9.35 7.48
N ARG A 25 -2.67 -9.47 8.23
CA ARG A 25 -4.02 -9.61 7.66
C ARG A 25 -4.39 -8.40 6.80
N PHE A 26 -4.22 -7.19 7.32
CA PHE A 26 -4.50 -5.96 6.58
C PHE A 26 -3.57 -5.77 5.36
N SER A 27 -2.28 -6.08 5.52
CA SER A 27 -1.29 -6.00 4.43
C SER A 27 -1.59 -7.00 3.30
N ASN A 28 -1.98 -8.21 3.64
CA ASN A 28 -2.39 -9.22 2.66
C ASN A 28 -3.68 -8.81 1.94
N LEU A 29 -4.65 -8.24 2.66
CA LEU A 29 -5.90 -7.75 2.08
C LEU A 29 -5.63 -6.63 1.08
N ILE A 30 -4.82 -5.62 1.42
CA ILE A 30 -4.52 -4.51 0.51
C ILE A 30 -3.69 -4.95 -0.69
N THR A 31 -2.74 -5.86 -0.48
CA THR A 31 -1.95 -6.44 -1.57
C THR A 31 -2.83 -7.24 -2.53
N GLY A 32 -3.81 -7.98 -2.00
CA GLY A 32 -4.81 -8.69 -2.80
C GLY A 32 -5.64 -7.76 -3.68
N ILE A 33 -6.04 -6.60 -3.16
CA ILE A 33 -6.78 -5.57 -3.92
C ILE A 33 -5.92 -4.99 -5.06
N HIS A 34 -4.64 -4.69 -4.80
CA HIS A 34 -3.74 -4.21 -5.85
C HIS A 34 -3.47 -5.28 -6.92
N ALA A 35 -3.33 -6.54 -6.51
CA ALA A 35 -3.12 -7.66 -7.42
C ALA A 35 -4.34 -7.93 -8.31
N SER A 36 -5.57 -7.83 -7.77
CA SER A 36 -6.79 -8.07 -8.57
C SER A 36 -6.90 -7.08 -9.73
N GLY A 37 -6.56 -5.80 -9.52
CA GLY A 37 -6.53 -4.80 -10.58
C GLY A 37 -5.53 -5.13 -11.70
N ALA A 38 -4.34 -5.62 -11.36
CA ALA A 38 -3.35 -6.03 -12.35
C ALA A 38 -3.79 -7.28 -13.14
N ILE A 39 -4.47 -8.22 -12.48
CA ILE A 39 -5.04 -9.40 -13.12
C ILE A 39 -6.16 -9.00 -14.07
N SER A 40 -7.08 -8.11 -13.66
CA SER A 40 -8.16 -7.63 -14.53
C SER A 40 -7.63 -6.96 -15.79
N TYR A 41 -6.57 -6.16 -15.68
CA TYR A 41 -5.89 -5.57 -16.84
C TYR A 41 -5.27 -6.63 -17.76
N GLY A 42 -4.58 -7.62 -17.19
CA GLY A 42 -4.01 -8.74 -17.96
C GLY A 42 -5.07 -9.59 -18.66
N MET A 43 -6.20 -9.85 -18.01
CA MET A 43 -7.34 -10.56 -18.61
C MET A 43 -7.91 -9.79 -19.81
N ASN A 44 -8.03 -8.47 -19.72
CA ASN A 44 -8.48 -7.63 -20.83
C ASN A 44 -7.53 -7.73 -22.03
N ILE A 45 -6.21 -7.70 -21.81
CA ILE A 45 -5.21 -7.92 -22.87
C ILE A 45 -5.38 -9.29 -23.51
N LEU A 46 -5.54 -10.35 -22.71
CA LEU A 46 -5.70 -11.71 -23.24
C LEU A 46 -6.97 -11.83 -24.09
N MET A 47 -8.09 -11.24 -23.65
CA MET A 47 -9.33 -11.21 -24.43
C MET A 47 -9.14 -10.50 -25.77
N GLN A 48 -8.44 -9.36 -25.81
CA GLN A 48 -8.13 -8.64 -27.06
C GLN A 48 -7.21 -9.42 -28.00
N ILE A 49 -6.32 -10.25 -27.45
CA ILE A 49 -5.45 -11.11 -28.26
C ILE A 49 -6.25 -12.27 -28.86
N CYS A 50 -7.15 -12.88 -28.08
CA CYS A 50 -8.00 -13.99 -28.51
C CYS A 50 -9.11 -13.54 -29.48
N GLN A 51 -9.61 -12.31 -29.36
CA GLN A 51 -10.57 -11.73 -30.29
C GLN A 51 -9.85 -11.33 -31.58
N ASN A 52 -9.88 -12.23 -32.55
CA ASN A 52 -9.34 -12.03 -33.89
C ASN A 52 -10.33 -11.24 -34.77
N ASN A 53 -10.86 -10.13 -34.26
CA ASN A 53 -11.83 -9.30 -34.99
C ASN A 53 -11.08 -8.51 -36.06
N VAL A 54 -11.58 -8.57 -37.30
CA VAL A 54 -10.97 -7.94 -38.46
C VAL A 54 -12.00 -6.97 -39.04
N ASP A 55 -11.58 -5.74 -39.34
CA ASP A 55 -12.37 -4.68 -39.96
C ASP A 55 -12.66 -5.00 -41.43
N GLU A 56 -13.56 -4.25 -42.07
CA GLU A 56 -13.99 -4.48 -43.47
C GLU A 56 -12.82 -4.49 -44.48
N ASP A 57 -11.71 -3.81 -44.15
CA ASP A 57 -10.49 -3.74 -44.99
C ASP A 57 -9.46 -4.86 -44.68
N GLY A 58 -9.77 -5.80 -43.79
CA GLY A 58 -8.83 -6.87 -43.41
C GLY A 58 -7.86 -6.52 -42.28
N THR A 59 -8.03 -5.36 -41.63
CA THR A 59 -7.20 -4.93 -40.50
C THR A 59 -7.76 -5.39 -39.15
N PRO A 60 -6.96 -5.99 -38.25
CA PRO A 60 -7.46 -6.39 -36.93
C PRO A 60 -8.00 -5.19 -36.13
N ILE A 61 -9.26 -5.23 -35.71
CA ILE A 61 -9.87 -4.25 -34.81
C ILE A 61 -9.28 -4.48 -33.42
N ARG A 62 -8.23 -3.71 -33.08
CA ARG A 62 -7.59 -3.74 -31.76
C ARG A 62 -7.72 -2.39 -31.10
N GLU A 63 -8.74 -2.25 -30.26
CA GLU A 63 -8.94 -1.06 -29.43
C GLU A 63 -8.01 -1.10 -28.22
N PHE A 64 -7.00 -0.22 -28.19
CA PHE A 64 -6.31 0.06 -26.94
C PHE A 64 -7.23 0.88 -26.01
N THR A 65 -7.26 0.52 -24.73
CA THR A 65 -7.94 1.29 -23.66
C THR A 65 -7.42 2.74 -23.57
N LEU A 66 -6.22 3.01 -24.05
CA LEU A 66 -5.70 4.35 -24.33
C LEU A 66 -5.33 4.42 -25.81
N LYS A 67 -6.00 5.25 -26.62
CA LYS A 67 -5.54 5.58 -27.99
C LYS A 67 -4.18 6.30 -27.89
N LEU A 68 -3.10 5.55 -27.68
CA LEU A 68 -1.74 6.06 -27.67
C LEU A 68 -1.37 6.32 -29.13
N HIS A 69 -1.38 7.58 -29.54
CA HIS A 69 -0.84 7.99 -30.84
C HIS A 69 0.69 7.89 -30.80
N LEU A 70 1.20 6.66 -30.84
CA LEU A 70 2.62 6.40 -30.98
C LEU A 70 3.04 6.80 -32.41
N PRO A 71 4.20 7.46 -32.59
CA PRO A 71 4.65 7.96 -33.90
C PRO A 71 5.06 6.83 -34.89
N PHE A 72 4.70 5.58 -34.61
CA PHE A 72 5.05 4.39 -35.38
C PHE A 72 3.80 3.51 -35.54
N GLU A 73 3.63 2.83 -36.68
CA GLU A 73 2.54 1.87 -36.89
C GLU A 73 2.60 0.69 -35.91
N TYR A 74 1.93 0.81 -34.75
CA TYR A 74 1.97 -0.20 -33.69
C TYR A 74 0.88 -1.28 -33.81
N ILE A 75 0.02 -1.19 -34.83
CA ILE A 75 -1.16 -2.05 -35.04
C ILE A 75 -0.78 -3.44 -35.62
N ARG A 76 0.41 -3.55 -36.24
CA ARG A 76 0.89 -4.81 -36.86
C ARG A 76 1.63 -5.69 -35.85
N SER A 77 1.23 -6.96 -35.73
CA SER A 77 1.98 -7.99 -34.96
C SER A 77 3.41 -8.12 -35.52
N PRO A 78 4.47 -8.23 -34.68
CA PRO A 78 4.46 -8.46 -33.21
C PRO A 78 4.54 -7.20 -32.35
N ARG A 79 4.61 -6.00 -32.95
CA ARG A 79 4.85 -4.74 -32.22
C ARG A 79 3.75 -4.42 -31.21
N PHE A 80 2.50 -4.73 -31.56
CA PHE A 80 1.35 -4.60 -30.65
C PHE A 80 1.53 -5.42 -29.36
N GLU A 81 1.94 -6.68 -29.49
CA GLU A 81 2.08 -7.61 -28.35
C GLU A 81 3.20 -7.15 -27.41
N LEU A 82 4.29 -6.61 -27.97
CA LEU A 82 5.38 -6.04 -27.18
C LEU A 82 4.94 -4.81 -26.38
N VAL A 83 4.16 -3.90 -26.99
CA VAL A 83 3.64 -2.70 -26.30
C VAL A 83 2.67 -3.09 -25.18
N GLN A 84 1.75 -4.01 -25.44
CA GLN A 84 0.81 -4.50 -24.42
C GLN A 84 1.53 -5.24 -23.28
N GLY A 85 2.51 -6.09 -23.62
CA GLY A 85 3.35 -6.76 -22.63
C GLY A 85 4.12 -5.78 -21.74
N LEU A 86 4.72 -4.75 -22.34
CA LEU A 86 5.42 -3.70 -21.61
C LEU A 86 4.46 -2.90 -20.70
N GLY A 87 3.26 -2.58 -21.20
CA GLY A 87 2.21 -1.92 -20.42
C GLY A 87 1.77 -2.76 -19.22
N TRP A 88 1.57 -4.06 -19.40
CA TRP A 88 1.24 -4.99 -18.32
C TRP A 88 2.37 -5.09 -17.28
N MET A 89 3.63 -5.19 -17.72
CA MET A 89 4.80 -5.19 -16.82
C MET A 89 4.92 -3.89 -16.01
N HIS A 90 4.67 -2.75 -16.64
CA HIS A 90 4.63 -1.45 -15.97
C HIS A 90 3.50 -1.40 -14.92
N GLN A 91 2.31 -1.88 -15.29
CA GLN A 91 1.15 -1.93 -14.39
C GLN A 91 1.41 -2.85 -13.19
N LEU A 92 2.01 -4.03 -13.42
CA LEU A 92 2.42 -4.95 -12.36
C LEU A 92 3.42 -4.31 -11.41
N SER A 93 4.43 -3.64 -11.96
CA SER A 93 5.46 -2.96 -11.17
C SER A 93 4.85 -1.84 -10.32
N THR A 94 3.95 -1.05 -10.89
CA THR A 94 3.24 0.02 -10.18
C THR A 94 2.34 -0.54 -9.07
N SER A 95 1.59 -1.61 -9.36
CA SER A 95 0.75 -2.32 -8.39
C SER A 95 1.58 -2.90 -7.23
N ALA A 96 2.71 -3.54 -7.53
CA ALA A 96 3.61 -4.09 -6.52
C ALA A 96 4.21 -2.99 -5.62
N VAL A 97 4.70 -1.90 -6.20
CA VAL A 97 5.24 -0.76 -5.45
C VAL A 97 4.16 -0.18 -4.52
N ASN A 98 2.95 0.06 -5.02
CA ASN A 98 1.85 0.55 -4.20
C ASN A 98 1.44 -0.43 -3.09
N GLY A 99 1.41 -1.73 -3.37
CA GLY A 99 1.13 -2.76 -2.37
C GLY A 99 2.17 -2.79 -1.25
N VAL A 100 3.46 -2.70 -1.60
CA VAL A 100 4.57 -2.64 -0.63
C VAL A 100 4.49 -1.37 0.21
N LEU A 101 4.32 -0.20 -0.41
CA LEU A 101 4.22 1.07 0.31
C LEU A 101 3.05 1.07 1.31
N ASN A 102 1.88 0.60 0.89
CA ASN A 102 0.71 0.51 1.78
C ASN A 102 0.93 -0.50 2.91
N SER A 103 1.56 -1.65 2.63
CA SER A 103 1.88 -2.64 3.66
C SER A 103 2.87 -2.09 4.69
N LEU A 104 3.87 -1.32 4.25
CA LEU A 104 4.82 -0.65 5.15
C LEU A 104 4.11 0.34 6.07
N VAL A 105 3.17 1.13 5.55
CA VAL A 105 2.35 2.05 6.36
C VAL A 105 1.55 1.28 7.41
N ILE A 106 0.86 0.21 6.99
CA ILE A 106 0.08 -0.64 7.91
C ILE A 106 0.99 -1.22 9.01
N THR A 107 2.11 -1.83 8.64
CA THR A 107 3.07 -2.38 9.61
C THR A 107 3.57 -1.32 10.58
N PHE A 108 3.88 -0.13 10.10
CA PHE A 108 4.34 0.95 10.97
C PHE A 108 3.27 1.41 11.96
N VAL A 109 2.04 1.60 11.51
CA VAL A 109 0.90 1.98 12.37
C VAL A 109 0.69 0.95 13.47
N PHE A 110 0.69 -0.34 13.12
CA PHE A 110 0.55 -1.42 14.10
C PHE A 110 1.76 -1.51 15.04
N TYR A 111 2.97 -1.32 14.53
CA TYR A 111 4.20 -1.31 15.33
C TYR A 111 4.17 -0.17 16.36
N MET A 112 3.85 1.05 15.94
CA MET A 112 3.69 2.22 16.83
C MET A 112 2.56 2.02 17.84
N GLY A 113 1.41 1.52 17.39
CA GLY A 113 0.28 1.19 18.27
C GLY A 113 0.67 0.19 19.36
N GLY A 114 1.41 -0.87 19.00
CA GLY A 114 1.91 -1.85 19.96
C GLY A 114 2.92 -1.26 20.96
N GLN A 115 3.85 -0.41 20.50
CA GLN A 115 4.81 0.28 21.37
C GLN A 115 4.11 1.22 22.37
N ILE A 116 3.06 1.93 21.93
CA ILE A 116 2.25 2.79 22.80
C ILE A 116 1.45 1.95 23.82
N GLU A 117 0.89 0.82 23.39
CA GLU A 117 0.13 -0.07 24.27
C GLU A 117 1.01 -0.66 25.39
N ILE A 118 2.21 -1.13 25.04
CA ILE A 118 3.23 -1.58 26.01
C ILE A 118 3.59 -0.47 27.00
N LEU A 119 3.82 0.75 26.50
CA LEU A 119 4.13 1.90 27.34
C LEU A 119 2.99 2.20 28.33
N CYS A 120 1.74 2.14 27.86
CA CYS A 120 0.56 2.35 28.69
C CYS A 120 0.40 1.26 29.76
N GLU A 121 0.74 0.02 29.46
CA GLU A 121 0.70 -1.06 30.43
C GLU A 121 1.80 -0.94 31.49
N ALA A 122 3.01 -0.61 31.07
CA ALA A 122 4.10 -0.31 31.99
C ALA A 122 3.76 0.87 32.94
N LEU A 123 3.01 1.87 32.47
CA LEU A 123 2.48 2.95 33.32
C LEU A 123 1.44 2.46 34.33
N LYS A 124 0.53 1.56 33.92
CA LYS A 124 -0.48 1.00 34.81
C LYS A 124 0.15 0.16 35.92
N ASP A 125 1.22 -0.57 35.61
CA ASP A 125 1.96 -1.36 36.59
C ASP A 125 2.72 -0.52 37.63
N LEU A 126 2.97 0.77 37.35
CA LEU A 126 3.56 1.74 38.29
C LEU A 126 2.57 2.32 39.31
N SER A 127 1.31 1.84 39.34
CA SER A 127 0.26 2.33 40.25
C SER A 127 0.67 2.34 41.74
N PRO A 128 0.20 3.30 42.56
CA PRO A 128 0.69 3.52 43.92
C PRO A 128 0.50 2.28 44.81
N GLY A 129 1.60 1.74 45.36
CA GLY A 129 1.57 0.65 46.34
C GLY A 129 2.52 -0.51 46.07
N LYS A 130 3.07 -0.66 44.85
CA LYS A 130 3.98 -1.77 44.49
C LYS A 130 5.48 -1.45 44.63
N TYR A 131 5.90 -0.17 44.58
CA TYR A 131 7.31 0.21 44.49
C TYR A 131 7.70 1.34 45.46
N SER A 132 8.97 1.37 45.87
CA SER A 132 9.51 2.50 46.63
C SER A 132 9.59 3.75 45.73
N HIS A 133 9.37 4.94 46.30
CA HIS A 133 9.33 6.23 45.58
C HIS A 133 10.55 6.45 44.68
N ARG A 134 11.74 5.99 45.12
CA ARG A 134 12.99 6.13 44.37
C ARG A 134 13.08 5.19 43.16
N LEU A 135 12.54 3.96 43.28
CA LEU A 135 12.49 3.01 42.17
C LEU A 135 11.46 3.45 41.12
N ALA A 136 10.29 3.91 41.57
CA ALA A 136 9.23 4.42 40.71
C ALA A 136 9.71 5.62 39.87
N SER A 137 10.46 6.56 40.48
CA SER A 137 11.04 7.70 39.77
C SER A 137 12.07 7.29 38.70
N SER A 138 12.88 6.26 38.96
CA SER A 138 13.87 5.76 38.00
C SER A 138 13.22 5.08 36.80
N VAL A 139 12.20 4.24 37.04
CA VAL A 139 11.47 3.52 35.99
C VAL A 139 10.64 4.50 35.14
N LEU A 140 10.02 5.50 35.77
CA LEU A 140 9.30 6.55 35.06
C LEU A 140 10.23 7.35 34.13
N GLY A 141 11.45 7.65 34.58
CA GLY A 141 12.47 8.30 33.74
C GLY A 141 12.82 7.47 32.50
N GLU A 142 13.03 6.16 32.65
CA GLU A 142 13.28 5.26 31.52
C GLU A 142 12.11 5.23 30.54
N LEU A 143 10.89 5.21 31.07
CA LEU A 143 9.67 5.18 30.29
C LEU A 143 9.47 6.47 29.46
N VAL A 144 9.74 7.64 30.05
CA VAL A 144 9.72 8.92 29.34
C VAL A 144 10.73 8.93 28.19
N VAL A 145 11.93 8.38 28.41
CA VAL A 145 12.94 8.25 27.35
C VAL A 145 12.45 7.33 26.23
N ARG A 146 11.79 6.21 26.55
CA ARG A 146 11.18 5.31 25.56
C ARG A 146 10.08 6.03 24.76
N HIS A 147 9.19 6.76 25.43
CA HIS A 147 8.14 7.54 24.77
C HIS A 147 8.71 8.60 23.82
N GLN A 148 9.74 9.34 24.25
CA GLN A 148 10.39 10.35 23.41
C GLN A 148 11.05 9.75 22.17
N LYS A 149 11.63 8.55 22.28
CA LYS A 149 12.17 7.80 21.14
C LYS A 149 11.07 7.41 20.15
N ILE A 150 9.91 6.92 20.64
CA ILE A 150 8.76 6.58 19.81
C ILE A 150 8.27 7.83 19.04
N ILE A 151 8.10 8.97 19.72
CA ILE A 151 7.69 10.23 19.08
C ILE A 151 8.69 10.65 18.00
N THR A 152 9.98 10.66 18.32
CA THR A 152 11.04 11.09 17.38
C THR A 152 11.11 10.18 16.16
N PHE A 153 10.87 8.89 16.35
CA PHE A 153 10.82 7.92 15.25
C PHE A 153 9.55 8.07 14.40
N SER A 154 8.40 8.30 15.05
CA SER A 154 7.12 8.57 14.38
C SER A 154 7.17 9.80 13.49
N ASP A 155 7.71 10.93 13.98
CA ASP A 155 7.80 12.17 13.20
C ASP A 155 8.61 12.01 11.89
N LYS A 156 9.68 11.19 11.93
CA LYS A 156 10.50 10.91 10.74
C LYS A 156 9.74 10.08 9.71
N ILE A 157 9.01 9.08 10.16
CA ILE A 157 8.31 8.15 9.29
C ILE A 157 7.03 8.79 8.73
N GLU A 158 6.33 9.57 9.56
CA GLU A 158 5.15 10.35 9.15
C GLU A 158 5.47 11.25 7.97
N LYS A 159 6.60 11.99 8.01
CA LYS A 159 7.03 12.84 6.88
C LYS A 159 7.19 12.06 5.57
N ILE A 160 7.81 10.89 5.63
CA ILE A 160 8.01 10.02 4.46
C ILE A 160 6.65 9.54 3.94
N PHE A 161 5.76 9.10 4.83
CA PHE A 161 4.43 8.61 4.46
C PHE A 161 3.50 9.70 3.95
N CYS A 162 3.54 10.91 4.49
CA CYS A 162 2.83 12.05 3.96
C CYS A 162 3.26 12.35 2.52
N TYR A 163 4.56 12.29 2.23
CA TYR A 163 5.05 12.49 0.86
C TYR A 163 4.55 11.39 -0.08
N ILE A 164 4.62 10.11 0.33
CA ILE A 164 4.10 8.99 -0.44
C ILE A 164 2.59 9.15 -0.69
N ALA A 165 1.82 9.46 0.34
CA ALA A 165 0.38 9.65 0.26
C ALA A 165 0.02 10.81 -0.68
N LEU A 166 0.76 11.92 -0.62
CA LEU A 166 0.58 13.06 -1.51
C LEU A 166 0.85 12.68 -2.97
N MET A 167 1.95 11.98 -3.24
CA MET A 167 2.30 11.53 -4.58
C MET A 167 1.25 10.54 -5.14
N GLN A 168 0.76 9.61 -4.31
CA GLN A 168 -0.30 8.69 -4.67
C GLN A 168 -1.63 9.40 -4.93
N PHE A 169 -1.99 10.39 -4.10
CA PHE A 169 -3.19 11.19 -4.26
C PHE A 169 -3.16 11.98 -5.57
N MET A 170 -2.08 12.74 -5.81
CA MET A 170 -1.92 13.51 -7.04
C MET A 170 -1.95 12.64 -8.30
N SER A 171 -1.24 11.50 -8.27
CA SER A 171 -1.22 10.53 -9.37
C SER A 171 -2.61 9.94 -9.61
N GLY A 172 -3.30 9.53 -8.54
CA GLY A 172 -4.66 8.99 -8.61
C GLY A 172 -5.66 10.00 -9.18
N THR A 173 -5.61 11.26 -8.74
CA THR A 173 -6.45 12.33 -9.29
C THR A 173 -6.19 12.53 -10.77
N LEU A 174 -4.92 12.60 -11.21
CA LEU A 174 -4.59 12.76 -12.62
C LEU A 174 -5.14 11.61 -13.47
N VAL A 175 -4.96 10.36 -13.02
CA VAL A 175 -5.49 9.17 -13.69
C VAL A 175 -7.02 9.24 -13.81
N ILE A 176 -7.73 9.58 -12.74
CA ILE A 176 -9.19 9.70 -12.75
C ILE A 176 -9.65 10.80 -13.72
N CYS A 177 -8.99 11.96 -13.72
CA CYS A 177 -9.29 13.05 -14.65
C CYS A 177 -9.09 12.62 -16.12
N CYS A 178 -7.97 11.97 -16.42
CA CYS A 178 -7.70 11.46 -17.77
C CYS A 178 -8.72 10.41 -18.20
N LEU A 179 -9.09 9.47 -17.32
CA LEU A 179 -10.12 8.47 -17.60
C LEU A 179 -11.49 9.12 -17.83
N GLY A 180 -11.86 10.12 -17.03
CA GLY A 180 -13.10 10.87 -17.21
C GLY A 180 -13.16 11.61 -18.55
N TYR A 181 -12.05 12.24 -18.95
CA TYR A 181 -11.94 12.88 -20.27
C TYR A 181 -12.07 11.86 -21.42
N MET A 182 -11.38 10.73 -21.32
CA MET A 182 -11.45 9.66 -22.33
C MET A 182 -12.87 9.12 -22.48
N MET A 183 -13.58 8.91 -21.37
CA MET A 183 -14.97 8.45 -21.35
C MET A 183 -15.92 9.48 -22.01
N MET A 184 -15.77 10.77 -21.69
CA MET A 184 -16.55 11.83 -22.32
C MET A 184 -16.28 11.91 -23.83
N SER A 185 -15.01 11.80 -24.24
CA SER A 185 -14.63 11.84 -25.65
C SER A 185 -15.17 10.65 -26.44
N SER A 186 -15.21 9.44 -25.85
CA SER A 186 -15.75 8.26 -26.53
C SER A 186 -17.27 8.34 -26.73
N ILE A 187 -18.00 8.92 -25.78
CA ILE A 187 -19.45 9.12 -25.89
C ILE A 187 -19.74 10.11 -27.03
N SER A 188 -19.04 11.25 -27.04
CA SER A 188 -19.22 12.28 -28.08
C SER A 188 -18.91 11.77 -29.50
N SER A 189 -17.98 10.83 -29.66
CA SER A 189 -17.68 10.24 -30.97
C SER A 189 -18.69 9.21 -31.44
N THR A 190 -19.59 8.74 -30.56
CA THR A 190 -20.62 7.75 -30.90
C THR A 190 -21.95 8.41 -31.32
N GLU A 191 -22.12 9.71 -31.03
CA GLU A 191 -23.34 10.49 -31.34
C GLU A 191 -23.23 11.37 -32.61
N GLY A 192 -22.12 11.30 -33.36
CA GLY A 192 -21.89 12.04 -34.62
C GLY A 192 -21.61 11.12 -35.79
#